data_AF-A0A1I2ZWS1-F1
#
_entry.id   AF-A0A1I2ZWS1-F1
#
_cell.length_a   1.000
_cell.length_b   1.000
_cell.length_c   1.000
_cell.angle_alpha   90.00
_cell.angle_beta   90.00
_cell.angle_gamma   90.00
#
_symmetry.space_group_name_H-M   'P 1'
#
loop_
_entity.id
_entity.type
_entity.pdbx_description
1 polymer ?
#
loop_
_entity_poly.entity_id
_entity_poly.type
_entity_poly.pdbx_seq_one_letter_code
_entity_poly.pdbx_strand_id
1 'polypeptide(L)'
;MKPFMSNYKVNLVQPTDVDPENFRTDLKLIFSLLAMSSDGMGMRKYIQEHSEEFSHIPYETYDCLRELLHVDKWWKAESKIEKGEVDMCRALEEIAEMARQEGKMEGHIEGQENGEQIMLIKFVTRKLLKGKQEEEIALELDEDRDAITRICRAAAKFAPEYDSEAIYREMKKL
;
A
#
# COMPACT_ATOMS: atom_id res chain seq x y z
N MET A 1 -44.64 -3.35 2.89
CA MET A 1 -44.87 -1.89 2.86
C MET A 1 -43.64 -1.23 2.27
N LYS A 2 -43.77 -0.41 1.22
CA LYS A 2 -42.66 0.47 0.82
C LYS A 2 -42.55 1.56 1.88
N PRO A 3 -41.35 1.86 2.43
CA PRO A 3 -41.21 2.93 3.41
C PRO A 3 -41.58 4.24 2.72
N PHE A 4 -42.63 4.90 3.22
CA PHE A 4 -43.03 6.21 2.74
C PHE A 4 -41.97 7.22 3.18
N MET A 5 -41.30 7.89 2.24
CA MET A 5 -40.53 9.09 2.56
C MET A 5 -41.51 10.22 2.85
N SER A 6 -41.32 10.92 3.97
CA SER A 6 -42.09 12.11 4.30
C SER A 6 -41.97 13.15 3.19
N ASN A 7 -43.03 13.94 2.95
CA ASN A 7 -43.07 14.95 1.88
C ASN A 7 -42.24 16.21 2.26
N TYR A 8 -40.92 16.06 2.39
CA TYR A 8 -39.97 17.16 2.51
C TYR A 8 -39.25 17.37 1.18
N LYS A 9 -38.85 18.63 0.93
CA LYS A 9 -38.02 18.97 -0.23
C LYS A 9 -36.64 18.36 -0.04
N VAL A 10 -36.25 17.45 -0.94
CA VAL A 10 -34.90 16.89 -1.01
C VAL A 10 -34.07 17.70 -2.00
N ASN A 11 -32.89 18.15 -1.57
CA ASN A 11 -31.91 18.75 -2.46
C ASN A 11 -30.81 17.72 -2.70
N LEU A 12 -30.60 17.34 -3.96
CA LEU A 12 -29.46 16.52 -4.37
C LEU A 12 -28.33 17.45 -4.78
N VAL A 13 -27.15 17.20 -4.22
CA VAL A 13 -25.98 18.04 -4.42
C VAL A 13 -24.83 17.14 -4.83
N GLN A 14 -24.15 17.50 -5.92
CA GLN A 14 -22.89 16.91 -6.28
C GLN A 14 -21.76 17.74 -5.65
N PRO A 15 -20.88 17.14 -4.83
CA PRO A 15 -19.83 17.87 -4.12
C PRO A 15 -18.92 18.72 -5.00
N THR A 16 -18.65 18.28 -6.24
CA THR A 16 -17.79 19.00 -7.18
C THR A 16 -18.46 20.22 -7.84
N ASP A 17 -19.79 20.31 -7.77
CA ASP A 17 -20.57 21.38 -8.42
C ASP A 17 -20.98 22.49 -7.44
N VAL A 18 -20.55 22.40 -6.18
CA VAL A 18 -20.80 23.41 -5.16
C VAL A 18 -19.52 24.13 -4.78
N ASP A 19 -19.65 25.43 -4.56
CA ASP A 19 -18.59 26.22 -3.94
C ASP A 19 -18.70 26.08 -2.40
N PRO A 20 -17.69 25.46 -1.75
CA PRO A 20 -17.68 25.24 -0.30
C PRO A 20 -17.78 26.54 0.52
N GLU A 21 -17.37 27.68 -0.03
CA GLU A 21 -17.44 28.98 0.65
C GLU A 21 -18.87 29.46 0.92
N ASN A 22 -19.87 28.86 0.25
CA ASN A 22 -21.28 29.14 0.54
C ASN A 22 -21.75 28.54 1.88
N PHE A 23 -20.97 27.66 2.50
CA PHE A 23 -21.30 27.01 3.75
C PHE A 23 -20.52 27.62 4.92
N ARG A 24 -21.21 27.83 6.05
CA ARG A 24 -20.63 28.42 7.27
C ARG A 24 -20.47 27.41 8.42
N THR A 25 -20.73 26.14 8.12
CA THR A 25 -20.64 25.01 9.06
C THR A 25 -19.64 24.00 8.51
N ASP A 26 -19.49 22.88 9.20
CA ASP A 26 -18.67 21.73 8.83
C ASP A 26 -18.95 21.18 7.42
N LEU A 27 -20.11 21.51 6.82
CA LEU A 27 -20.38 21.24 5.41
C LEU A 27 -19.36 21.88 4.46
N LYS A 28 -18.79 23.03 4.83
CA LYS A 28 -17.68 23.65 4.08
C LYS A 28 -16.51 22.68 4.00
N LEU A 29 -16.09 22.14 5.14
CA LEU A 29 -14.97 21.19 5.22
C LEU A 29 -15.28 19.90 4.45
N ILE A 30 -16.49 19.37 4.63
CA ILE A 30 -16.95 18.17 3.93
C ILE A 30 -16.89 18.36 2.42
N PHE A 31 -17.48 19.43 1.89
CA PHE A 31 -17.48 19.68 0.44
C PHE A 31 -16.10 20.04 -0.10
N SER A 32 -15.27 20.77 0.64
CA SER A 32 -13.88 21.03 0.27
C SER A 32 -13.10 19.74 0.05
N LEU A 33 -13.17 18.79 0.99
CA LEU A 33 -12.45 17.52 0.85
C LEU A 33 -13.07 16.60 -0.21
N LEU A 34 -14.40 16.51 -0.29
CA LEU A 34 -15.06 15.66 -1.30
C LEU A 34 -14.78 16.11 -2.73
N ALA A 35 -14.65 17.43 -2.96
CA ALA A 35 -14.23 17.96 -4.25
C ALA A 35 -12.83 17.48 -4.67
N MET A 36 -11.98 17.11 -3.69
CA MET A 36 -10.63 16.59 -3.90
C MET A 36 -10.53 15.06 -3.72
N SER A 37 -11.66 14.34 -3.65
CA SER A 37 -11.67 12.89 -3.37
C SER A 37 -10.85 12.04 -4.33
N SER A 38 -10.63 12.49 -5.57
CA SER A 38 -9.78 11.81 -6.55
C SER A 38 -8.29 12.18 -6.47
N ASP A 39 -7.91 13.20 -5.70
CA ASP A 39 -6.53 13.68 -5.55
C ASP A 39 -6.10 13.62 -4.07
N GLY A 40 -5.63 12.45 -3.64
CA GLY A 40 -5.16 12.23 -2.27
C GLY A 40 -3.96 13.11 -1.89
N MET A 41 -3.08 13.47 -2.84
CA MET A 41 -1.94 14.35 -2.57
C MET A 41 -2.39 15.79 -2.37
N GLY A 42 -3.25 16.29 -3.25
CA GLY A 42 -3.87 17.61 -3.13
C GLY A 42 -4.66 17.75 -1.83
N MET A 43 -5.49 16.75 -1.50
CA MET A 43 -6.23 16.70 -0.24
C MET A 43 -5.32 16.76 0.98
N ARG A 44 -4.26 15.93 1.01
CA ARG A 44 -3.29 15.94 2.13
C ARG A 44 -2.64 17.30 2.29
N LYS A 45 -2.19 17.90 1.18
CA LYS A 45 -1.57 19.22 1.19
C LYS A 45 -2.53 20.29 1.70
N TYR A 46 -3.78 20.28 1.25
CA TYR A 46 -4.80 21.22 1.69
C TYR A 46 -5.06 21.12 3.20
N ILE A 47 -5.19 19.90 3.73
CA ILE A 47 -5.38 19.66 5.17
C ILE A 47 -4.19 20.19 5.98
N GLN A 48 -2.96 20.00 5.50
CA GLN A 48 -1.75 20.51 6.14
C GLN A 48 -1.65 22.05 6.09
N GLU A 49 -2.06 22.67 5.00
CA GLU A 49 -2.08 24.14 4.85
C GLU A 49 -3.14 24.81 5.74
N HIS A 50 -4.21 24.08 6.09
CA HIS A 50 -5.30 24.55 6.94
C HIS A 50 -5.30 23.84 8.31
N SER A 51 -4.12 23.58 8.88
CA SER A 51 -3.96 22.73 10.06
C SER A 51 -4.76 23.18 11.29
N GLU A 52 -4.90 24.49 11.52
CA GLU A 52 -5.70 25.03 12.62
C GLU A 52 -7.18 24.58 12.55
N GLU A 53 -7.75 24.52 11.35
CA GLU A 53 -9.13 24.06 11.12
C GLU A 53 -9.24 22.54 11.24
N PHE A 54 -8.25 21.81 10.71
CA PHE A 54 -8.28 20.34 10.63
C PHE A 54 -7.76 19.61 11.88
N SER A 55 -7.19 20.32 12.84
CA SER A 55 -6.76 19.72 14.12
C SER A 55 -7.90 19.58 15.15
N HIS A 56 -9.06 20.19 14.90
CA HIS A 56 -10.19 20.25 15.84
C HIS A 56 -11.54 19.86 15.19
N ILE A 57 -11.56 18.78 14.41
CA ILE A 57 -12.75 18.37 13.67
C ILE A 57 -13.73 17.62 14.58
N PRO A 58 -15.01 18.03 14.68
CA PRO A 58 -16.00 17.27 15.44
C PRO A 58 -16.11 15.83 14.95
N TYR A 59 -16.29 14.89 15.88
CA TYR A 59 -16.35 13.46 15.55
C TYR A 59 -17.42 13.15 14.49
N GLU A 60 -18.60 13.77 14.55
CA GLU A 60 -19.66 13.55 13.56
C GLU A 60 -19.25 13.97 12.14
N THR A 61 -18.49 15.05 12.03
CA THR A 61 -17.97 15.55 10.74
C THR A 61 -16.88 14.64 10.22
N TYR A 62 -15.99 14.17 11.09
CA TYR A 62 -14.99 13.16 10.75
C TYR A 62 -15.63 11.84 10.32
N ASP A 63 -16.65 11.36 11.03
CA ASP A 63 -17.37 10.11 10.74
C ASP A 63 -18.07 10.20 9.37
N CYS A 64 -18.69 11.35 9.08
CA CYS A 64 -19.28 11.65 7.77
C CYS A 64 -18.22 11.62 6.65
N LEU A 65 -17.08 12.30 6.85
CA LEU A 65 -15.97 12.29 5.90
C LEU A 65 -15.42 10.88 5.66
N ARG A 66 -15.28 10.07 6.72
CA ARG A 66 -14.81 8.68 6.63
C ARG A 66 -15.70 7.86 5.70
N GLU A 67 -17.01 7.91 5.93
CA GLU A 67 -17.99 7.17 5.15
C GLU A 67 -18.04 7.65 3.69
N LEU A 68 -18.01 8.97 3.47
CA LEU A 68 -18.14 9.54 2.13
C LEU A 68 -16.88 9.40 1.27
N LEU A 69 -15.70 9.38 1.89
CA LEU A 69 -14.42 9.18 1.18
C LEU A 69 -14.04 7.70 1.05
N HIS A 70 -14.81 6.77 1.64
CA HIS A 70 -14.51 5.33 1.66
C HIS A 70 -13.11 5.03 2.20
N VAL A 71 -12.73 5.78 3.23
CA VAL A 71 -11.40 5.69 3.85
C VAL A 71 -11.43 4.82 5.10
N ASP A 72 -12.00 3.63 4.95
CA ASP A 72 -12.22 2.65 6.04
C ASP A 72 -10.92 2.25 6.75
N LYS A 73 -9.77 2.50 6.11
CA LYS A 73 -8.43 2.23 6.63
C LYS A 73 -7.86 3.37 7.48
N TRP A 74 -8.56 4.51 7.64
CA TRP A 74 -8.01 5.66 8.35
C TRP A 74 -7.71 5.39 9.81
N TRP A 75 -8.34 4.39 10.46
CA TRP A 75 -7.78 3.90 11.72
C TRP A 75 -8.30 2.60 12.31
N LYS A 76 -7.44 2.02 13.16
CA LYS A 76 -7.69 0.94 14.13
C LYS A 76 -7.28 1.31 15.56
N ALA A 77 -7.00 2.56 15.91
CA ALA A 77 -6.77 2.91 17.31
C ALA A 77 -7.88 3.77 17.91
N GLU A 78 -8.11 3.44 19.17
CA GLU A 78 -8.90 4.17 20.12
C GLU A 78 -8.13 5.43 20.54
N SER A 79 -7.63 6.22 19.58
CA SER A 79 -6.92 7.46 19.87
C SER A 79 -7.93 8.54 20.26
N LYS A 80 -8.36 8.44 21.53
CA LYS A 80 -8.88 9.50 22.36
C LYS A 80 -10.04 10.29 21.77
N ILE A 81 -11.21 9.67 21.76
CA ILE A 81 -12.49 10.36 21.94
C ILE A 81 -12.57 10.89 23.40
N GLU A 82 -11.55 11.61 23.87
CA GLU A 82 -11.58 12.23 25.21
C GLU A 82 -12.28 13.60 25.16
N LYS A 83 -12.39 14.22 23.96
CA LYS A 83 -13.00 15.54 23.76
C LYS A 83 -14.06 15.62 22.65
N GLY A 84 -14.35 14.52 21.94
CA GLY A 84 -15.31 14.52 20.82
C GLY A 84 -14.80 15.20 19.53
N GLU A 85 -13.51 15.53 19.47
CA GLU A 85 -12.83 16.11 18.31
C GLU A 85 -11.71 15.16 17.82
N VAL A 86 -11.37 15.28 16.53
CA VAL A 86 -10.35 14.50 15.83
C VAL A 86 -9.34 15.46 15.18
N ASP A 87 -8.06 15.18 15.39
CA ASP A 87 -6.96 15.85 14.70
C ASP A 87 -6.66 15.11 13.39
N MET A 88 -7.17 15.64 12.27
CA MET A 88 -6.98 15.03 10.95
C MET A 88 -5.55 15.14 10.45
N CYS A 89 -4.81 16.18 10.83
CA CYS A 89 -3.40 16.32 10.47
C CYS A 89 -2.59 15.15 11.05
N ARG A 90 -2.80 14.90 12.34
CA ARG A 90 -2.18 13.76 13.02
C ARG A 90 -2.64 12.42 12.45
N ALA A 91 -3.92 12.26 12.11
CA ALA A 91 -4.43 11.04 11.50
C ALA A 91 -3.72 10.74 10.16
N LEU A 92 -3.51 11.75 9.31
CA LEU A 92 -2.78 11.59 8.04
C LEU A 92 -1.30 11.23 8.25
N GLU A 93 -0.65 11.79 9.28
CA GLU A 93 0.72 11.44 9.63
C GLU A 93 0.85 9.99 10.09
N GLU A 94 -0.08 9.53 10.94
CA GLU A 94 -0.11 8.15 11.42
C GLU A 94 -0.34 7.16 10.26
N ILE A 95 -1.23 7.49 9.30
CA ILE A 95 -1.43 6.69 8.08
C ILE A 95 -0.16 6.64 7.23
N ALA A 96 0.48 7.79 7.00
CA ALA A 96 1.72 7.84 6.23
C ALA A 96 2.84 7.03 6.89
N GLU A 97 2.92 7.06 8.21
CA GLU A 97 3.87 6.30 9.00
C GLU A 97 3.61 4.80 8.92
N MET A 98 2.36 4.35 9.06
CA MET A 98 1.98 2.95 8.88
C MET A 98 2.35 2.45 7.48
N ALA A 99 1.98 3.20 6.43
CA ALA A 99 2.31 2.83 5.05
C ALA A 99 3.83 2.73 4.83
N ARG A 100 4.61 3.61 5.46
CA ARG A 100 6.08 3.55 5.42
C ARG A 100 6.62 2.32 6.14
N GLN A 101 6.04 1.94 7.27
CA GLN A 101 6.45 0.76 8.03
C GLN A 101 6.09 -0.53 7.28
N GLU A 102 4.89 -0.62 6.73
CA GLU A 102 4.44 -1.71 5.86
C GLU A 102 5.38 -1.85 4.67
N GLY A 103 5.64 -0.77 3.92
CA GLY A 103 6.56 -0.81 2.78
C GLY A 103 7.99 -1.20 3.15
N LYS A 104 8.48 -0.81 4.34
CA LYS A 104 9.78 -1.26 4.84
C LYS A 104 9.79 -2.76 5.17
N MET A 105 8.70 -3.27 5.75
CA MET A 105 8.55 -4.68 6.10
C MET A 105 8.46 -5.54 4.84
N GLU A 106 7.60 -5.16 3.89
CA GLU A 106 7.47 -5.82 2.59
C GLU A 106 8.80 -5.83 1.85
N GLY A 107 9.48 -4.69 1.77
CA GLY A 107 10.80 -4.60 1.13
C GLY A 107 11.88 -5.43 1.82
N HIS A 108 11.82 -5.59 3.15
CA HIS A 108 12.75 -6.46 3.87
C HIS A 108 12.48 -7.94 3.56
N ILE A 109 11.21 -8.37 3.57
CA ILE A 109 10.83 -9.75 3.24
C ILE A 109 11.22 -10.06 1.80
N GLU A 110 10.82 -9.21 0.84
CA GLU A 110 11.16 -9.42 -0.56
C GLU A 110 12.67 -9.41 -0.77
N GLY A 111 13.39 -8.50 -0.11
CA GLY A 111 14.85 -8.44 -0.17
C GLY A 111 15.53 -9.71 0.36
N GLN A 112 15.00 -10.29 1.44
CA GLN A 112 15.51 -11.54 1.99
C GLN A 112 15.27 -12.72 1.04
N GLU A 113 14.04 -12.90 0.56
CA GLU A 113 13.69 -13.97 -0.39
C GLU A 113 14.50 -13.86 -1.69
N ASN A 114 14.63 -12.65 -2.23
CA ASN A 114 15.44 -12.38 -3.41
C ASN A 114 16.92 -12.74 -3.14
N GLY A 115 17.45 -12.39 -1.96
CA GLY A 115 18.81 -12.71 -1.54
C GLY A 115 19.08 -14.21 -1.42
N GLU A 116 18.16 -14.96 -0.81
CA GLU A 116 18.24 -16.42 -0.67
C GLU A 116 18.25 -17.11 -2.04
N GLN A 117 17.36 -16.70 -2.95
CA GLN A 117 17.31 -17.26 -4.31
C GLN A 117 18.59 -16.95 -5.12
N ILE A 118 19.08 -15.71 -5.07
CA ILE A 118 20.34 -15.34 -5.74
C ILE A 118 21.53 -16.12 -5.16
N MET A 119 21.54 -16.35 -3.84
CA MET A 119 22.57 -17.15 -3.18
C MET A 119 22.54 -18.60 -3.67
N LEU A 120 21.36 -19.21 -3.73
CA LEU A 120 21.18 -20.56 -4.25
C LEU A 120 21.65 -20.66 -5.71
N ILE A 121 21.25 -19.72 -6.56
CA ILE A 121 21.72 -19.65 -7.96
C ILE A 121 23.26 -19.58 -8.01
N LYS A 122 23.89 -18.74 -7.19
CA LYS A 122 25.36 -18.64 -7.12
C LYS A 122 26.02 -19.96 -6.72
N PHE A 123 25.41 -20.75 -5.83
CA PHE A 123 25.95 -22.05 -5.46
C PHE A 123 25.78 -23.08 -6.59
N VAL A 124 24.60 -23.12 -7.21
CA VAL A 124 24.34 -24.01 -8.35
C VAL A 124 25.28 -23.72 -9.51
N THR A 125 25.42 -22.46 -9.93
CA THR A 125 26.30 -22.08 -11.05
C THR A 125 27.77 -22.41 -10.79
N ARG A 126 28.27 -22.21 -9.56
CA ARG A 126 29.63 -22.63 -9.17
C ARG A 126 29.83 -24.13 -9.25
N LYS A 127 28.79 -24.94 -8.99
CA LYS A 127 28.86 -26.39 -9.06
C LYS A 127 28.75 -26.88 -10.51
N LEU A 128 27.91 -26.25 -11.32
CA LEU A 128 27.84 -26.47 -12.78
C LEU A 128 29.19 -26.18 -13.45
N LEU A 129 29.87 -25.10 -13.06
CA LEU A 129 31.23 -24.77 -13.54
C LEU A 129 32.27 -25.85 -13.19
N LYS A 130 32.03 -26.64 -12.13
CA LYS A 130 32.87 -27.79 -11.75
C LYS A 130 32.47 -29.08 -12.46
N GLY A 131 31.50 -29.03 -13.37
CA GLY A 131 31.03 -30.19 -14.15
C GLY A 131 30.11 -31.13 -13.37
N LYS A 132 29.54 -30.69 -12.24
CA LYS A 132 28.60 -31.50 -11.45
C LYS A 132 27.23 -31.55 -12.11
N GLN A 133 26.56 -32.70 -12.02
CA GLN A 133 25.21 -32.92 -12.54
C GLN A 133 24.14 -32.44 -11.56
N GLU A 134 22.93 -32.20 -12.05
CA GLU A 134 21.82 -31.63 -11.27
C GLU A 134 21.48 -32.45 -10.03
N GLU A 135 21.50 -33.79 -10.14
CA GLU A 135 21.22 -34.70 -9.02
C GLU A 135 22.28 -34.59 -7.91
N GLU A 136 23.55 -34.47 -8.28
CA GLU A 136 24.65 -34.30 -7.32
C GLU A 136 24.55 -32.94 -6.63
N ILE A 137 24.18 -31.89 -7.38
CA ILE A 137 24.00 -30.54 -6.84
C ILE A 137 22.84 -30.50 -5.84
N ALA A 138 21.70 -31.11 -6.15
CA ALA A 138 20.55 -31.19 -5.25
C ALA A 138 20.91 -31.88 -3.93
N LEU A 139 21.61 -33.01 -4.00
CA LEU A 139 22.08 -33.74 -2.82
C LEU A 139 23.09 -32.93 -2.00
N GLU A 140 24.05 -32.25 -2.63
CA GLU A 140 25.08 -31.49 -1.93
C GLU A 140 24.56 -30.20 -1.28
N LEU A 141 23.53 -29.58 -1.87
CA LEU A 141 22.93 -28.36 -1.34
C LEU A 141 21.75 -28.66 -0.39
N ASP A 142 21.32 -29.92 -0.27
CA ASP A 142 20.12 -30.34 0.46
C ASP A 142 18.87 -29.59 -0.03
N GLU A 143 18.77 -29.44 -1.35
CA GLU A 143 17.74 -28.66 -2.02
C GLU A 143 16.83 -29.56 -2.87
N ASP A 144 15.60 -29.11 -3.07
CA ASP A 144 14.63 -29.82 -3.89
C ASP A 144 15.12 -29.99 -5.34
N ARG A 145 14.94 -31.18 -5.91
CA ARG A 145 15.43 -31.49 -7.26
C ARG A 145 14.73 -30.63 -8.32
N ASP A 146 13.46 -30.31 -8.16
CA ASP A 146 12.75 -29.45 -9.12
C ASP A 146 13.27 -28.02 -9.05
N ALA A 147 13.61 -27.52 -7.85
CA ALA A 147 14.23 -26.21 -7.67
C ALA A 147 15.58 -26.13 -8.40
N ILE A 148 16.45 -27.12 -8.22
CA ILE A 148 17.74 -27.20 -8.93
C ILE A 148 17.55 -27.32 -10.44
N THR A 149 16.64 -28.17 -10.90
CA THR A 149 16.34 -28.35 -12.34
C THR A 149 15.90 -27.04 -12.97
N ARG A 150 15.05 -26.25 -12.30
CA ARG A 150 14.62 -24.93 -12.77
C ARG A 150 15.80 -23.97 -12.90
N ILE A 151 16.68 -23.93 -11.90
CA ILE A 151 17.87 -23.08 -11.91
C ILE A 151 18.82 -23.50 -13.03
N CYS A 152 19.12 -24.79 -13.18
CA CYS A 152 20.01 -25.30 -14.22
C CYS A 152 19.47 -25.00 -15.62
N ARG A 153 18.17 -25.18 -15.83
CA ARG A 153 17.49 -24.82 -17.09
C ARG A 153 17.63 -23.33 -17.42
N ALA A 154 17.48 -22.45 -16.43
CA ALA A 154 17.68 -21.02 -16.61
C ALA A 154 19.15 -20.68 -16.87
N ALA A 155 20.06 -21.28 -16.08
CA ALA A 155 21.50 -21.10 -16.15
C ALA A 155 22.10 -21.51 -17.50
N ALA A 156 21.56 -22.56 -18.15
CA ALA A 156 22.01 -23.01 -19.46
C ALA A 156 21.98 -21.91 -20.55
N LYS A 157 21.09 -20.91 -20.42
CA LYS A 157 21.00 -19.76 -21.33
C LYS A 157 22.15 -18.76 -21.19
N PHE A 158 22.85 -18.80 -20.06
CA PHE A 158 23.90 -17.84 -19.69
C PHE A 158 25.27 -18.52 -19.56
N ALA A 159 25.42 -19.76 -20.01
CA ALA A 159 26.70 -20.43 -20.06
C ALA A 159 27.64 -19.75 -21.09
N PRO A 160 28.97 -19.69 -20.85
CA PRO A 160 29.68 -20.23 -19.70
C PRO A 160 29.84 -19.25 -18.52
N GLU A 161 29.40 -17.99 -18.67
CA GLU A 161 29.66 -16.91 -17.70
C GLU A 161 28.77 -17.01 -16.45
N TYR A 162 27.57 -17.58 -16.59
CA TYR A 162 26.60 -17.85 -15.53
C TYR A 162 26.33 -16.66 -14.60
N ASP A 163 25.98 -15.51 -15.18
CA ASP A 163 25.55 -14.33 -14.42
C ASP A 163 24.33 -14.65 -13.56
N SER A 164 24.54 -14.69 -12.24
CA SER A 164 23.51 -15.09 -11.28
C SER A 164 22.34 -14.11 -11.21
N GLU A 165 22.59 -12.83 -11.48
CA GLU A 165 21.55 -11.79 -11.50
C GLU A 165 20.71 -11.92 -12.78
N ALA A 166 21.34 -12.19 -13.92
CA ALA A 166 20.63 -12.43 -15.18
C ALA A 166 19.78 -13.71 -15.13
N ILE A 167 20.31 -14.78 -14.53
CA ILE A 167 19.59 -16.04 -14.31
C ILE A 167 18.38 -15.82 -13.40
N TYR A 168 18.57 -15.10 -12.30
CA TYR A 168 17.49 -14.74 -11.37
C TYR A 168 16.37 -13.97 -12.06
N ARG A 169 16.71 -12.96 -12.87
CA ARG A 169 15.73 -12.20 -13.67
C ARG A 169 15.01 -13.06 -14.69
N GLU A 170 15.69 -14.04 -15.29
CA GLU A 170 15.06 -14.97 -16.23
C GLU A 170 14.08 -15.92 -15.51
N MET A 171 14.38 -16.33 -14.29
CA MET A 171 13.48 -17.13 -13.46
C MET A 171 12.24 -16.34 -13.03
N LYS A 172 12.35 -15.03 -12.75
CA LYS A 172 11.21 -14.17 -12.39
C LYS A 172 10.22 -13.88 -13.55
N LYS A 173 10.57 -14.23 -14.80
CA LYS A 173 9.66 -14.03 -15.96
C LYS A 173 8.70 -15.21 -16.19
N LEU A 174 8.94 -16.35 -15.55
CA LEU A 174 8.13 -17.57 -15.65
C LEU A 174 6.98 -17.53 -14.64
#